data_AF-A0A6B0T3G9-F1
#
_entry.id   AF-A0A6B0T3G9-F1
#
_cell.length_a   1.000
_cell.length_b   1.000
_cell.length_c   1.000
_cell.angle_alpha   90.00
_cell.angle_beta   90.00
_cell.angle_gamma   90.00
#
_symmetry.space_group_name_H-M   'P 1'
#
loop_
_entity.id
_entity.type
_entity.pdbx_description
1 polymer ?
#
loop_
_entity_poly.entity_id
_entity_poly.type
_entity_poly.pdbx_seq_one_letter_code
_entity_poly.pdbx_strand_id
1 'polypeptide(L)' 'MGDNRVGDGVDEDVATAFGTFALTDTSLHEAARANGVTRWELEDAIEEAGLSETFDIEREGDVRETIDELLDD' A
#
# COMPACT_ATOMS: atom_id res chain seq x y z
N MET A 1 -11.46 27.10 -18.72
CA MET A 1 -10.53 26.07 -18.24
C MET A 1 -10.76 25.92 -16.75
N GLY A 2 -11.19 24.75 -16.29
CA GLY A 2 -11.44 24.50 -14.87
C GLY A 2 -10.13 24.48 -14.12
N ASP A 3 -9.99 25.40 -13.18
CA ASP A 3 -8.94 25.46 -12.17
C ASP A 3 -9.15 24.27 -11.22
N ASN A 4 -8.60 23.10 -11.58
CA ASN A 4 -8.60 21.92 -10.72
C ASN A 4 -7.58 22.16 -9.61
N ARG A 5 -7.97 22.92 -8.59
CA ARG A 5 -7.26 22.99 -7.32
C ARG A 5 -7.31 21.58 -6.73
N VAL A 6 -6.28 20.80 -7.02
CA VAL A 6 -5.95 19.59 -6.27
C VAL A 6 -5.85 20.08 -4.83
N GLY A 7 -6.85 19.74 -4.02
CA GLY A 7 -6.76 19.96 -2.60
C GLY A 7 -5.53 19.24 -2.08
N ASP A 8 -4.96 19.74 -1.00
CA ASP A 8 -3.98 19.04 -0.18
C ASP A 8 -4.65 17.76 0.39
N GLY A 9 -4.88 16.74 -0.44
CA GLY A 9 -5.90 15.73 -0.17
C GLY A 9 -5.91 14.58 -1.16
N VAL A 10 -5.59 13.40 -0.63
CA VAL A 10 -5.77 12.03 -1.15
C VAL A 10 -5.36 11.82 -2.60
N ASP A 11 -4.27 11.08 -2.78
CA ASP A 11 -3.85 10.56 -4.08
C ASP A 11 -4.90 9.56 -4.61
N GLU A 12 -5.58 9.91 -5.71
CA GLU A 12 -6.68 9.12 -6.28
C GLU A 12 -6.20 7.75 -6.77
N ASP A 13 -4.97 7.66 -7.26
CA ASP A 13 -4.39 6.42 -7.76
C ASP A 13 -4.12 5.45 -6.59
N VAL A 14 -3.62 5.98 -5.47
CA VAL A 14 -3.44 5.21 -4.21
C VAL A 14 -4.78 4.76 -3.64
N ALA A 15 -5.78 5.65 -3.60
CA ALA A 15 -7.12 5.32 -3.09
C ALA A 15 -7.80 4.23 -3.96
N THR A 16 -7.62 4.31 -5.28
CA THR A 16 -8.17 3.32 -6.21
C THR A 16 -7.43 1.99 -6.10
N ALA A 17 -6.11 2.01 -5.94
CA ALA A 17 -5.31 0.82 -5.68
C ALA A 17 -5.74 0.12 -4.39
N PHE A 18 -5.94 0.89 -3.31
CA PHE A 18 -6.46 0.37 -2.04
C PHE A 18 -7.84 -0.25 -2.21
N GLY A 19 -8.77 0.45 -2.87
CA GLY A 19 -10.11 -0.09 -3.14
C GLY A 19 -10.08 -1.38 -3.95
N THR A 20 -9.17 -1.48 -4.93
CA THR A 20 -8.97 -2.69 -5.72
C THR A 20 -8.49 -3.85 -4.86
N PHE A 21 -7.49 -3.61 -4.00
CA PHE A 21 -7.00 -4.60 -3.04
C PHE A 21 -8.09 -5.02 -2.04
N ALA A 22 -8.82 -4.07 -1.46
CA ALA A 22 -9.78 -4.33 -0.39
C ALA A 22 -11.10 -4.96 -0.87
N LEU A 23 -11.50 -4.72 -2.12
CA LEU A 23 -12.81 -5.15 -2.65
C LEU A 23 -12.70 -6.34 -3.61
N THR A 24 -11.50 -6.84 -3.89
CA THR A 24 -11.27 -7.96 -4.82
C THR A 24 -10.27 -8.96 -4.25
N ASP A 25 -10.18 -10.16 -4.82
CA ASP A 25 -9.16 -11.18 -4.49
C ASP A 25 -7.79 -10.87 -5.14
N THR A 26 -7.40 -9.59 -5.21
CA THR A 26 -6.14 -9.16 -5.83
C THR A 26 -5.08 -8.92 -4.76
N SER A 27 -3.85 -9.35 -5.01
CA SER A 27 -2.73 -9.06 -4.11
C SER A 27 -2.40 -7.56 -4.07
N LEU A 28 -1.83 -7.09 -2.97
CA LEU A 28 -1.44 -5.69 -2.80
C LEU A 28 -0.51 -5.20 -3.92
N HIS A 29 0.45 -6.04 -4.31
CA HIS A 29 1.39 -5.75 -5.39
C HIS A 29 0.70 -5.60 -6.75
N GLU A 30 -0.30 -6.44 -7.04
CA GLU A 30 -1.02 -6.42 -8.31
C GLU A 30 -2.01 -5.25 -8.38
N ALA A 31 -2.67 -4.92 -7.26
CA ALA A 31 -3.53 -3.75 -7.14
C ALA A 31 -2.75 -2.44 -7.33
N ALA A 32 -1.56 -2.32 -6.72
CA ALA A 32 -0.66 -1.20 -6.91
C ALA A 32 -0.24 -1.05 -8.38
N ARG A 33 0.26 -2.15 -8.96
CA ARG A 33 0.72 -2.19 -10.37
C ARG A 33 -0.39 -1.82 -11.35
N ALA A 34 -1.61 -2.28 -11.13
CA ALA A 34 -2.76 -2.01 -11.99
C ALA A 34 -3.15 -0.52 -12.03
N ASN A 35 -2.83 0.22 -10.96
CA ASN A 35 -3.17 1.63 -10.80
C ASN A 35 -1.95 2.56 -10.92
N GLY A 36 -0.79 2.04 -11.35
CA GLY A 36 0.39 2.85 -11.62
C GLY A 36 1.14 3.35 -10.39
N VAL A 37 0.81 2.84 -9.20
CA VAL A 37 1.51 3.14 -7.94
C VAL A 37 2.45 2.00 -7.57
N THR A 38 3.45 2.29 -6.74
CA THR A 38 4.30 1.27 -6.17
C THR A 38 3.60 0.57 -5.01
N ARG A 39 3.97 -0.69 -4.76
CA ARG A 39 3.50 -1.41 -3.57
C ARG A 39 3.84 -0.63 -2.28
N TRP A 40 5.02 -0.02 -2.22
CA TRP A 40 5.45 0.76 -1.06
C TRP A 40 4.57 1.98 -0.79
N GLU A 41 4.19 2.74 -1.83
CA GLU A 41 3.27 3.88 -1.69
C GLU A 41 1.90 3.44 -1.16
N LEU A 42 1.42 2.29 -1.63
CA LEU A 42 0.16 1.72 -1.16
C LEU A 42 0.24 1.22 0.28
N GLU A 43 1.33 0.56 0.67
CA GLU A 43 1.57 0.12 2.05
C GLU A 43 1.67 1.30 3.03
N ASP A 44 2.39 2.35 2.64
CA ASP A 44 2.58 3.55 3.45
C ASP A 44 1.24 4.26 3.69
N ALA A 45 0.39 4.36 2.65
CA ALA A 45 -0.94 4.94 2.77
C ALA A 45 -1.88 4.12 3.66
N ILE A 46 -1.80 2.79 3.59
CA ILE A 46 -2.59 1.90 4.45
C ILE A 46 -2.18 2.02 5.92
N GLU A 47 -0.88 2.17 6.18
CA GLU A 47 -0.35 2.40 7.52
C GLU A 47 -0.72 3.79 8.05
N GLU A 48 -0.58 4.84 7.24
CA GLU A 48 -0.98 6.19 7.63
C GLU A 48 -2.48 6.26 7.95
N ALA A 49 -3.29 5.48 7.24
CA ALA A 49 -4.72 5.32 7.50
C ALA A 49 -5.05 4.42 8.73
N GLY A 50 -4.05 3.77 9.33
CA GLY A 50 -4.23 2.85 10.47
C GLY A 50 -4.97 1.56 10.10
N LEU A 51 -4.89 1.14 8.84
CA LEU A 51 -5.63 0.00 8.30
C LEU A 51 -4.79 -1.28 8.20
N SER A 52 -3.47 -1.23 8.44
CA SER A 52 -2.57 -2.39 8.29
C SER A 52 -3.01 -3.61 9.12
N GLU A 53 -3.43 -3.41 10.37
CA GLU A 53 -3.95 -4.50 11.22
C GLU A 53 -5.29 -5.07 10.71
N THR A 54 -6.12 -4.24 10.07
CA THR A 54 -7.43 -4.67 9.54
C THR A 54 -7.28 -5.56 8.32
N PHE A 55 -6.23 -5.34 7.54
CA PHE A 55 -5.95 -6.06 6.30
C PHE A 55 -4.79 -7.06 6.41
N ASP A 56 -4.30 -7.32 7.63
CA ASP A 56 -3.20 -8.25 7.90
C ASP A 56 -1.96 -7.98 7.01
N ILE A 57 -1.64 -6.70 6.80
CA ILE A 57 -0.53 -6.30 5.94
C ILE A 57 0.76 -6.28 6.76
N GLU A 58 1.56 -7.33 6.58
CA GLU A 58 2.91 -7.41 7.13
C GLU A 58 3.86 -6.49 6.34
N ARG A 59 4.56 -5.59 7.02
CA ARG A 59 5.53 -4.69 6.38
C ARG A 59 6.79 -5.49 6.07
N GLU A 60 7.48 -5.20 4.96
CA GLU A 60 8.80 -5.78 4.65
C GLU A 60 9.87 -5.57 5.76
N GLY A 61 9.61 -4.68 6.73
CA GLY A 61 10.41 -4.55 7.95
C GLY A 61 10.50 -5.85 8.77
N ASP A 62 9.41 -6.63 8.86
CA ASP A 62 9.37 -7.91 9.57
C ASP A 62 10.15 -9.02 8.84
N VAL A 63 10.23 -8.92 7.51
CA VAL A 63 11.02 -9.86 6.68
C VAL A 63 12.51 -9.63 6.90
N ARG A 64 12.97 -8.40 7.16
CA ARG A 64 14.39 -8.15 7.47
C ARG A 64 14.82 -8.80 8.78
N GLU A 65 13.98 -8.72 9.82
CA GLU A 65 14.24 -9.40 11.09
C GLU A 65 14.30 -10.92 10.89
N THR A 66 13.40 -11.48 10.08
CA THR A 66 13.41 -12.91 9.71
C THR A 66 14.65 -13.30 8.89
N ILE A 67 15.12 -12.43 7.99
CA ILE A 67 16.32 -12.67 7.18
C ILE A 67 17.60 -12.58 8.03
N ASP A 68 17.70 -11.59 8.93
CA ASP A 68 18.83 -11.48 9.86
C ASP A 68 18.87 -12.69 10.81
N GLU A 69 17.72 -13.15 11.32
CA GLU A 69 17.63 -14.39 12.13
C GLU A 69 18.06 -15.63 11.33
N LEU A 70 17.77 -15.71 10.03
CA LEU A 70 18.16 -16.82 9.17
C LEU A 70 19.64 -16.78 8.73
N LEU A 71 20.27 -15.60 8.75
CA LEU A 71 21.65 -15.39 8.29
C LEU A 71 22.69 -15.37 9.41
N ASP A 72 22.25 -15.32 10.68
CA ASP A 72 23.11 -15.41 11.87
C ASP A 72 23.42 -16.87 12.34
N ASP A 73 23.16 -17.89 11.49
CA ASP A 73 23.52 -19.31 11.71
C ASP A 73 24.76 -19.76 10.89
#